data_AF-A0A447RU46-F1
#
_entry.id   AF-A0A447RU46-F1
#
_cell.length_a   1.000
_cell.length_b   1.000
_cell.length_c   1.000
_cell.angle_alpha   90.00
_cell.angle_beta   90.00
_cell.angle_gamma   90.00
#
_symmetry.space_group_name_H-M   'P 1'
#
loop_
_entity.id
_entity.type
_entity.pdbx_description
1 polymer ?
#
loop_
_entity_poly.entity_id
_entity_poly.type
_entity_poly.pdbx_seq_one_letter_code
_entity_poly.pdbx_strand_id
1 'polypeptide(L)'
;MVWRTALSIFSEDRKRDGLVLGMSVKENMSLTALRYFSRAGGGLKHKDEQQAVSDFIRLFNVKTPSMEQAIGLLSGGNQQKVAIARG
;
A
#
# COMPACT_ATOMS: atom_id res chain seq x y z
N MET A 1 2.75 16.49 29.95
CA MET A 1 3.28 16.79 28.60
C MET A 1 3.55 15.48 27.87
N VAL A 2 2.53 14.85 27.24
CA VAL A 2 2.61 13.44 26.76
C VAL A 2 2.38 13.31 25.23
N TRP A 3 2.29 14.42 24.50
CA TRP A 3 1.94 14.38 23.07
C TRP A 3 3.11 14.09 22.12
N ARG A 4 4.37 14.19 22.56
CA ARG A 4 5.55 13.99 21.70
C ARG A 4 5.96 12.54 21.49
N THR A 5 5.69 11.65 22.45
CA THR A 5 6.09 10.23 22.37
C THR A 5 5.18 9.39 21.49
N ALA A 6 3.89 9.73 21.40
CA ALA A 6 2.94 9.00 20.54
C ALA A 6 3.35 9.09 19.05
N LEU A 7 3.72 10.29 18.57
CA LEU A 7 4.16 10.50 17.18
C LEU A 7 5.40 9.69 16.80
N SER A 8 6.34 9.49 17.74
CA SER A 8 7.56 8.72 17.49
C SER A 8 7.29 7.21 17.46
N ILE A 9 6.45 6.71 18.38
CA ILE A 9 6.04 5.29 18.42
C ILE A 9 5.26 4.93 17.14
N PHE A 10 4.38 5.81 16.66
CA PHE A 10 3.69 5.61 15.38
C PHE A 10 4.63 5.69 14.16
N SER A 11 5.82 6.27 14.26
CA SER A 11 6.78 6.33 13.14
C SER A 11 7.65 5.07 13.05
N GLU A 12 7.89 4.43 14.20
CA GLU A 12 8.79 3.28 14.30
C GLU A 12 8.10 1.96 13.93
N ASP A 13 6.82 1.77 14.28
CA ASP A 13 6.02 0.64 13.80
C ASP A 13 5.75 0.70 12.29
N ARG A 14 5.73 1.90 11.68
CA ARG A 14 5.53 2.08 10.23
C ARG A 14 6.67 1.54 9.36
N LYS A 15 7.85 1.29 9.93
CA LYS A 15 8.94 0.59 9.23
C LYS A 15 8.75 -0.93 9.22
N ARG A 16 7.91 -1.49 10.09
CA ARG A 16 7.65 -2.94 10.16
C ARG A 16 6.69 -3.44 9.09
N ASP A 17 5.85 -2.56 8.56
CA ASP A 17 4.81 -2.90 7.58
C ASP A 17 5.35 -3.17 6.15
N GLY A 18 6.65 -2.98 5.90
CA GLY A 18 7.27 -3.25 4.59
C GLY A 18 6.83 -2.30 3.47
N LEU A 19 6.15 -1.21 3.81
CA LEU A 19 5.68 -0.20 2.87
C LEU A 19 6.81 0.73 2.43
N VAL A 20 6.81 1.09 1.14
CA VAL A 20 7.70 2.12 0.60
C VAL A 20 6.92 3.43 0.60
N LEU A 21 7.17 4.27 1.60
CA LEU A 21 6.35 5.47 1.87
C LEU A 21 6.34 6.50 0.74
N GLY A 22 7.39 6.54 -0.07
CA GLY A 22 7.50 7.41 -1.25
C GLY A 22 6.77 6.89 -2.50
N MET A 23 6.30 5.63 -2.48
CA MET A 23 5.54 5.04 -3.57
C MET A 23 4.04 5.20 -3.34
N SER A 24 3.28 5.13 -4.43
CA SER A 24 1.82 5.13 -4.43
C SER A 24 1.23 3.90 -3.75
N VAL A 25 -0.07 3.98 -3.43
CA VAL A 25 -0.85 2.81 -2.97
C VAL A 25 -0.79 1.68 -3.99
N LYS A 26 -0.98 2.00 -5.28
CA LYS A 26 -0.89 1.04 -6.39
C LYS A 26 0.43 0.33 -6.39
N GLU A 27 1.54 1.07 -6.44
CA GLU A 27 2.87 0.50 -6.42
C GLU A 27 3.12 -0.38 -5.19
N ASN A 28 2.70 0.07 -4.01
CA ASN A 28 2.86 -0.71 -2.78
C ASN A 28 2.07 -2.03 -2.77
N MET A 29 0.89 -2.06 -3.40
CA MET A 29 0.09 -3.28 -3.56
C MET A 29 0.61 -4.16 -4.70
N SER A 30 1.04 -3.56 -5.81
CA SER A 30 1.57 -4.24 -6.98
C SER A 30 2.94 -4.87 -6.74
N LEU A 31 3.75 -4.36 -5.80
CA LEU A 31 5.07 -4.91 -5.49
C LEU A 31 5.05 -6.40 -5.12
N THR A 32 4.02 -6.88 -4.41
CA THR A 32 3.86 -8.33 -4.16
C THR A 32 3.16 -9.04 -5.32
N ALA A 33 2.23 -8.34 -5.97
CA ALA A 33 1.47 -8.88 -7.08
C ALA A 33 2.30 -9.03 -8.37
N LEU A 34 3.50 -8.43 -8.46
CA LEU A 34 4.46 -8.68 -9.54
C LEU A 34 4.78 -10.17 -9.72
N ARG A 35 4.70 -10.99 -8.65
CA ARG A 35 4.82 -12.46 -8.78
C ARG A 35 3.61 -13.10 -9.47
N TYR A 36 2.43 -12.54 -9.31
CA TYR A 36 1.17 -13.01 -9.91
C TYR A 36 0.93 -12.44 -11.31
N PHE A 37 1.42 -11.23 -11.61
CA PHE A 37 1.21 -10.54 -12.88
C PHE A 37 2.37 -10.69 -13.87
N SER A 38 3.54 -11.16 -13.42
CA SER A 38 4.63 -11.54 -14.32
C SER A 38 4.28 -12.88 -14.97
N ARG A 39 3.61 -12.84 -16.13
CA ARG A 39 3.61 -13.98 -17.05
C ARG A 39 5.06 -14.24 -17.47
N ALA A 40 5.41 -15.50 -17.74
CA ALA A 40 6.72 -15.94 -18.24
C ALA A 40 7.20 -15.26 -19.56
N GLY A 41 6.45 -14.29 -20.09
CA GLY A 41 6.77 -13.46 -21.26
C GLY A 41 6.91 -11.94 -20.99
N GLY A 42 7.03 -11.50 -19.73
CA GLY A 42 7.49 -10.15 -19.39
C GLY A 42 6.50 -8.97 -19.54
N GLY A 43 5.23 -9.22 -19.91
CA GLY A 43 4.23 -8.17 -20.07
C GLY A 43 3.31 -8.00 -18.86
N LEU A 44 3.48 -6.93 -18.09
CA LEU A 44 2.51 -6.52 -17.08
C LEU A 44 1.31 -5.87 -17.78
N LYS A 45 0.15 -6.51 -17.75
CA LYS A 45 -1.08 -5.90 -18.29
C LYS A 45 -1.53 -4.82 -17.30
N HIS A 46 -1.18 -3.55 -17.56
CA HIS A 46 -1.56 -2.41 -16.71
C HIS A 46 -3.04 -2.35 -16.33
N LYS A 47 -3.93 -2.82 -17.21
CA LYS A 47 -5.37 -2.91 -16.91
C LYS A 47 -5.68 -3.96 -15.84
N ASP A 48 -5.05 -5.13 -15.92
CA ASP A 48 -5.25 -6.22 -14.95
C ASP A 48 -4.69 -5.82 -13.58
N GLU A 49 -3.55 -5.12 -13.56
CA GLU A 49 -2.95 -4.54 -12.36
C GLU A 49 -3.90 -3.53 -11.68
N GLN A 50 -4.38 -2.53 -12.45
CA GLN A 50 -5.27 -1.51 -11.92
C GLN A 50 -6.57 -2.11 -11.38
N GLN A 51 -7.10 -3.13 -12.07
CA GLN A 51 -8.31 -3.82 -11.64
C GLN A 51 -8.08 -4.54 -10.30
N ALA A 52 -7.01 -5.31 -10.18
CA ALA A 52 -6.68 -6.01 -8.94
C ALA A 52 -6.43 -5.04 -7.77
N VAL A 53 -5.71 -3.95 -8.01
CA VAL A 53 -5.48 -2.91 -7.00
C VAL A 53 -6.81 -2.26 -6.59
N SER A 54 -7.70 -1.98 -7.53
CA SER A 54 -9.04 -1.45 -7.23
C SER A 54 -9.84 -2.42 -6.35
N ASP A 55 -9.77 -3.72 -6.64
CA ASP A 55 -10.47 -4.74 -5.88
C ASP A 55 -9.90 -4.89 -4.46
N PHE A 56 -8.58 -4.80 -4.28
CA PHE A 56 -7.97 -4.77 -2.96
C PHE A 56 -8.32 -3.52 -2.16
N ILE A 57 -8.33 -2.34 -2.79
CA ILE A 57 -8.76 -1.10 -2.13
C ILE A 57 -10.19 -1.25 -1.58
N ARG A 58 -11.09 -1.86 -2.35
CA ARG A 58 -12.47 -2.14 -1.92
C ARG A 58 -12.53 -3.19 -0.82
N LEU A 59 -11.86 -4.33 -1.02
CA LEU A 59 -11.87 -5.47 -0.10
C LEU A 59 -11.38 -5.09 1.29
N PHE A 60 -10.27 -4.34 1.37
CA PHE A 60 -9.67 -3.90 2.63
C PHE A 60 -10.22 -2.55 3.12
N ASN A 61 -11.17 -1.95 2.39
CA ASN A 61 -11.75 -0.65 2.69
C ASN A 61 -10.66 0.41 2.96
N VAL A 62 -9.70 0.50 2.05
CA VAL A 62 -8.61 1.48 2.09
C VAL A 62 -9.17 2.83 1.68
N LYS A 63 -9.18 3.79 2.60
CA LYS A 63 -9.60 5.15 2.30
C LYS A 63 -8.43 5.91 1.69
N THR A 64 -8.50 6.16 0.39
CA THR A 64 -7.52 6.93 -0.37
C THR A 64 -8.23 7.77 -1.44
N PRO A 65 -7.79 9.00 -1.73
CA PRO A 65 -8.35 9.80 -2.83
C PRO A 65 -8.06 9.19 -4.21
N SER A 66 -6.99 8.39 -4.34
CA SER A 66 -6.58 7.72 -5.57
C SER A 66 -5.62 6.57 -5.25
N MET A 67 -5.53 5.57 -6.13
CA MET A 67 -4.48 4.55 -6.06
C MET A 67 -3.07 5.12 -6.34
N GLU A 68 -2.98 6.30 -6.96
CA GLU A 68 -1.72 7.03 -7.21
C GLU A 68 -1.27 7.86 -5.99
N GLN A 69 -2.09 7.98 -4.94
CA GLN A 69 -1.72 8.71 -3.73
C GLN A 69 -0.49 8.08 -3.08
N ALA A 70 0.50 8.90 -2.71
CA ALA A 70 1.65 8.42 -1.95
C ALA A 70 1.19 7.81 -0.61
N ILE A 71 1.63 6.59 -0.33
CA ILE A 71 1.15 5.83 0.83
C ILE A 71 1.55 6.50 2.16
N GLY A 72 2.67 7.22 2.17
CA GLY A 72 3.13 8.00 3.32
C GLY A 72 2.16 9.08 3.78
N LEU A 73 1.24 9.51 2.90
CA LEU A 73 0.23 10.52 3.21
C LEU A 73 -1.09 9.94 3.72
N LEU A 74 -1.24 8.60 3.74
CA LEU A 74 -2.40 7.96 4.35
C LEU A 74 -2.28 7.92 5.88
N SER A 75 -3.42 7.81 6.56
CA SER A 75 -3.42 7.56 8.00
C SER A 75 -2.78 6.20 8.32
N GLY A 76 -2.25 6.04 9.54
CA GLY A 76 -1.63 4.78 9.97
C GLY A 76 -2.54 3.55 9.79
N GLY A 77 -3.83 3.69 10.10
CA GLY A 77 -4.79 2.60 9.89
C GLY A 77 -5.03 2.24 8.42
N ASN A 78 -4.93 3.21 7.50
CA ASN A 78 -4.99 2.91 6.06
C ASN A 78 -3.67 2.33 5.55
N GLN A 79 -2.53 2.77 6.08
CA GLN A 79 -1.23 2.17 5.79
C GLN A 79 -1.21 0.69 6.19
N GLN A 80 -1.67 0.36 7.40
CA GLN A 80 -1.76 -1.02 7.87
C GLN A 80 -2.65 -1.89 6.98
N LYS A 81 -3.79 -1.37 6.51
CA LYS A 81 -4.65 -2.09 5.55
C LYS A 81 -3.94 -2.38 4.23
N VAL A 82 -3.15 -1.45 3.71
CA VAL A 82 -2.36 -1.68 2.49
C VAL A 82 -1.26 -2.71 2.74
N ALA A 83 -0.61 -2.68 3.90
CA ALA A 83 0.40 -3.66 4.29
C ALA A 83 -0.17 -5.08 4.41
N ILE A 84 -1.40 -5.20 4.90
CA ILE A 84 -2.13 -6.48 4.96
C ILE A 84 -2.56 -6.92 3.55
N ALA A 85 -3.06 -6.01 2.71
CA ALA A 85 -3.45 -6.30 1.33
C ALA A 85 -2.29 -6.79 0.45
N ARG A 86 -1.06 -6.41 0.84
CA ARG A 86 0.20 -6.83 0.23
C ARG A 86 0.63 -8.24 0.64
N GLY A 87 0.21 -8.71 1.83
CA GLY A 87 0.67 -9.94 2.48
C GLY A 87 -0.02 -11.21 2.00
#